data_AF-X7ZXY6-F1
#
_entry.id   AF-X7ZXY6-F1
#
_cell.length_a   1.000
_cell.length_b   1.000
_cell.length_c   1.000
_cell.angle_alpha   90.00
_cell.angle_beta   90.00
_cell.angle_gamma   90.00
#
_symmetry.space_group_name_H-M   'P 1'
#
loop_
_entity.id
_entity.type
_entity.pdbx_description
1 polymer ?
#
loop_
_entity_poly.entity_id
_entity_poly.type
_entity_poly.pdbx_seq_one_letter_code
_entity_poly.pdbx_strand_id
1 'polypeptide(L)' 'MSAEELAVDPVTAARRLLGATLYGRGVSATIVEVEAYGGVPEGPWPDAAAHSYRGSTVAMR' A
#
# COMPACT_ATOMS: atom_id res chain seq x y z
N MET A 1 12.44 -5.16 6.44
CA MET A 1 11.68 -4.51 5.38
C MET A 1 11.91 -3.01 5.47
N SER A 2 12.38 -2.43 4.39
CA SER A 2 12.71 -1.02 4.19
C SER A 2 11.70 -0.37 3.25
N ALA A 3 11.68 0.96 3.19
CA ALA A 3 10.79 1.68 2.28
C ALA A 3 11.16 1.41 0.81
N GLU A 4 12.46 1.25 0.54
CA GLU A 4 13.00 0.94 -0.79
C GLU A 4 12.53 -0.43 -1.28
N GLU A 5 12.41 -1.41 -0.39
CA GLU A 5 11.84 -2.72 -0.69
C GLU A 5 10.33 -2.68 -1.01
N LEU A 6 9.64 -1.57 -0.73
CA LEU A 6 8.21 -1.41 -1.04
C LEU A 6 7.97 -0.47 -2.23
N ALA A 7 9.01 0.18 -2.77
CA ALA A 7 8.93 1.08 -3.93
C ALA A 7 8.83 0.30 -5.26
N VAL A 8 7.84 -0.58 -5.37
CA VAL A 8 7.52 -1.40 -6.55
C VAL A 8 6.03 -1.25 -6.88
N ASP A 9 5.52 -2.01 -7.86
CA ASP A 9 4.07 -1.99 -8.13
C ASP A 9 3.24 -2.40 -6.89
N PRO A 10 2.01 -1.88 -6.72
CA PRO A 10 1.22 -2.08 -5.52
C PRO A 10 0.95 -3.56 -5.17
N VAL A 11 0.78 -4.43 -6.17
CA VAL A 11 0.48 -5.85 -5.94
C VAL A 11 1.72 -6.57 -5.40
N THR A 12 2.90 -6.31 -5.98
CA THR A 12 4.15 -6.87 -5.47
C THR A 12 4.46 -6.34 -4.07
N ALA A 13 4.27 -5.04 -3.82
CA ALA A 13 4.46 -4.46 -2.50
C ALA A 13 3.53 -5.09 -1.45
N ALA A 14 2.24 -5.23 -1.76
CA ALA A 14 1.27 -5.87 -0.88
C ALA A 14 1.67 -7.31 -0.55
N ARG A 15 2.05 -8.11 -1.55
CA ARG A 15 2.47 -9.51 -1.33
C ARG A 15 3.70 -9.64 -0.44
N ARG A 16 4.64 -8.70 -0.51
CA ARG A 16 5.83 -8.70 0.36
C ARG A 16 5.46 -8.53 1.83
N LEU A 17 4.34 -7.85 2.13
CA LEU A 17 3.87 -7.62 3.49
C LEU A 17 3.22 -8.84 4.14
N LEU A 18 2.69 -9.80 3.38
CA LEU A 18 2.09 -11.01 3.95
C LEU A 18 3.11 -11.81 4.76
N GLY A 19 2.75 -12.16 6.00
CA GLY A 19 3.61 -12.84 6.96
C GLY A 19 4.61 -11.92 7.68
N ALA A 20 4.73 -10.64 7.30
CA ALA A 20 5.60 -9.70 7.99
C ALA A 20 5.04 -9.35 9.38
N THR A 21 5.93 -8.96 10.29
CA THR A 21 5.55 -8.48 11.62
C THR A 21 5.39 -6.97 11.63
N LEU A 22 4.22 -6.49 12.04
CA LEU A 22 3.96 -5.08 12.34
C LEU A 22 4.27 -4.82 13.81
N TYR A 23 5.13 -3.85 14.07
CA TYR A 23 5.47 -3.40 15.42
C TYR A 23 4.97 -1.98 15.66
N GLY A 24 4.32 -1.74 16.80
CA GLY A 24 3.87 -0.40 17.17
C GLY A 24 3.45 -0.31 18.63
N ARG A 25 3.92 0.73 19.34
CA ARG A 25 3.53 1.02 20.74
C ARG A 25 3.66 -0.19 21.69
N GLY A 26 4.71 -1.00 21.52
CA GLY A 26 4.97 -2.19 22.35
C GLY A 26 4.16 -3.43 21.97
N VAL A 27 3.39 -3.39 20.89
CA VAL A 27 2.62 -4.53 20.36
C VAL A 27 3.26 -5.04 19.07
N SER A 28 3.19 -6.35 18.86
CA SER A 28 3.57 -7.03 17.60
C SER A 28 2.39 -7.85 17.06
N ALA A 29 2.15 -7.78 15.76
CA ALA A 29 1.15 -8.58 15.07
C ALA A 29 1.71 -9.10 13.73
N THR A 30 1.20 -10.25 13.26
CA THR A 30 1.51 -10.78 11.93
C THR A 30 0.48 -10.28 10.91
N ILE A 31 0.95 -9.78 9.77
CA ILE A 31 0.09 -9.38 8.66
C ILE A 31 -0.38 -10.64 7.93
N VAL A 32 -1.68 -10.91 7.94
CA VAL A 32 -2.28 -12.11 7.32
C VAL A 32 -3.11 -11.81 6.07
N GLU A 33 -3.44 -10.54 5.86
CA GLU A 33 -4.24 -10.06 4.73
C GLU A 33 -3.73 -8.69 4.31
N VAL A 34 -3.79 -8.43 3.00
CA VAL A 34 -3.36 -7.19 2.36
C VAL A 34 -4.27 -6.90 1.17
N GLU A 35 -4.42 -5.63 0.86
CA GLU A 35 -5.09 -5.16 -0.36
C GLU A 35 -4.17 -4.17 -1.08
N ALA A 36 -4.12 -4.27 -2.41
CA ALA A 36 -3.33 -3.38 -3.25
C ALA A 36 -4.27 -2.41 -3.95
N TYR A 37 -3.96 -1.12 -3.83
CA TYR A 37 -4.67 -0.05 -4.53
C TYR A 37 -3.73 0.60 -5.54
N GLY A 38 -4.26 0.88 -6.72
CA GLY A 38 -3.59 1.68 -7.73
C GLY A 38 -3.73 3.19 -7.47
N GLY A 39 -3.98 3.94 -8.52
CA GLY A 39 -4.16 5.39 -8.46
C GLY A 39 -4.90 5.94 -9.67
N VAL A 40 -4.52 7.16 -10.07
CA VAL A 40 -5.19 7.92 -11.14
C VAL A 40 -5.25 7.17 -12.48
N PRO A 41 -6.28 7.44 -13.33
CA PRO A 41 -6.42 6.82 -14.65
C PRO A 41 -5.18 6.94 -15.53
N GLU A 42 -4.48 8.07 -15.45
CA GLU A 42 -3.28 8.39 -16.25
C GLU A 42 -1.98 7.84 -15.63
N GLY A 43 -2.09 7.18 -14.48
CA GLY A 43 -0.97 6.63 -13.73
C GLY A 43 -0.53 5.25 -14.22
N PRO A 44 0.60 4.74 -13.72
CA PRO A 44 1.12 3.43 -14.11
C PRO A 44 0.23 2.26 -13.66
N TRP A 45 -0.63 2.48 -12.66
CA TRP A 45 -1.52 1.47 -12.08
C TRP A 45 -2.92 2.09 -11.84
N PRO A 46 -3.76 2.26 -12.87
CA PRO A 46 -5.07 2.90 -12.72
C PRO A 46 -6.05 2.02 -11.93
N ASP A 47 -6.74 2.60 -10.96
CA ASP A 47 -7.66 1.86 -10.08
C ASP A 47 -8.81 2.73 -9.56
N ALA A 48 -10.02 2.48 -10.03
CA ALA A 48 -11.23 3.22 -9.65
C ALA A 48 -11.66 3.02 -8.19
N ALA A 49 -11.17 1.98 -7.50
CA ALA A 49 -11.42 1.75 -6.08
C ALA A 49 -10.49 2.57 -5.17
N ALA A 50 -9.35 3.04 -5.70
CA ALA A 50 -8.41 3.83 -4.93
C ALA A 50 -8.95 5.22 -4.61
N HIS A 51 -8.76 5.69 -3.38
CA HIS A 51 -9.09 7.08 -3.01
C HIS A 51 -8.32 8.11 -3.86
N SER A 52 -7.14 7.75 -4.36
CA SER A 52 -6.30 8.58 -5.23
C SER A 52 -6.78 8.61 -6.68
N TYR A 53 -7.78 7.81 -7.07
CA TYR A 53 -8.23 7.72 -8.46
C TYR A 53 -8.57 9.07 -9.07
N ARG A 54 -9.14 9.99 -8.29
CA ARG A 54 -9.52 11.35 -8.73
C ARG A 54 -8.48 12.42 -8.39
N GLY A 55 -7.25 12.01 -8.09
CA GLY A 55 -6.16 12.88 -7.64
C GLY A 55 -6.12 13.07 -6.12
N SER A 56 -5.03 13.66 -5.63
CA SER A 56 -4.80 13.88 -4.20
C SER A 56 -5.77 14.90 -3.59
N THR A 57 -6.28 14.57 -2.41
CA THR A 57 -7.14 15.46 -1.60
C THR A 57 -6.42 15.84 -0.29
N VAL A 58 -7.06 16.66 0.56
CA VAL A 58 -6.50 17.07 1.86
C VAL A 58 -6.15 15.88 2.75
N ALA A 59 -6.91 14.78 2.69
CA ALA A 59 -6.64 13.58 3.50
C ALA A 59 -5.41 12.78 3.04
N MET A 60 -4.84 13.10 1.87
CA MET A 60 -3.64 12.45 1.30
C MET A 60 -2.37 13.31 1.40
N ARG A 61 -2.45 14.45 2.10
CA ARG A 61 -1.30 15.28 2.46
C ARG A 61 -0.76 14.89 3.83
#